data_AF-A0A932THH9-F1
#
_entry.id   AF-A0A932THH9-F1
#
_cell.length_a   1.000
_cell.length_b   1.000
_cell.length_c   1.000
_cell.angle_alpha   90.00
_cell.angle_beta   90.00
_cell.angle_gamma   90.00
#
_symmetry.space_group_name_H-M   'P 1'
#
loop_
_entity.id
_entity.type
_entity.pdbx_description
1 polymer ?
#
loop_
_entity_poly.entity_id
_entity_poly.type
_entity_poly.pdbx_seq_one_letter_code
_entity_poly.pdbx_strand_id
1 'polypeptide(L)'
;MPITLKNPGGPIVGLDIGSNLIKVCQAQLRAGRPEVTALAVLPTPPEAVTNNEIVDPVALGKALRALLGQAGIKGRHVVTSVAGQNAVVVRIIEVPKMTPAELRETMKWEVERHIPFPADQVELDFQPLSAPEEVPEGANMEVLLAVAQEQVIARHIEALQAAGLEPKVIDIEPLASQRSLLVLGNGESAPGSVAIIDLGATSTDINIFRGGRIAFTRTIQIAGNSLTKAISDVLGQPLAQAEQLKQDMAAVPEDAAFAEEAGVDPLAGLGAFDFNAAAGGGAGAGFGAAPAAPATGEPGVDIAAGGFAPSAFTETTEGPIFETGPMPTVGGPGGTAPGGAPAGAVPFDAGLAGPTPAASPFASPFDTGPAPEALTGAPAAPARFPAPTAGGGDEYRRTQIADAILPVLGELVTELRRSLDFFRNRANGDGVHQVLICGGTAKLPGLASFLQRNLGVPVAVASGLEHVGVTARCEPAYVQDVGPIFPVSVGLAVREMLIEAPAPRARR
;
A
#
# COMPACT_ATOMS: atom_id res chain seq x y z
N MET A 1 -21.99 0.33 -7.18
CA MET A 1 -23.07 1.10 -6.52
C MET A 1 -22.79 2.58 -6.70
N PRO A 2 -23.79 3.46 -6.89
CA PRO A 2 -23.54 4.89 -6.98
C PRO A 2 -22.97 5.40 -5.64
N ILE A 3 -21.80 6.04 -5.70
CA ILE A 3 -21.13 6.58 -4.51
C ILE A 3 -21.69 7.97 -4.23
N THR A 4 -22.04 8.23 -2.96
CA THR A 4 -22.44 9.58 -2.52
C THR A 4 -21.30 10.20 -1.73
N LEU A 5 -20.92 11.43 -2.07
CA LEU A 5 -19.92 12.16 -1.32
C LEU A 5 -20.56 13.01 -0.23
N LYS A 6 -20.04 12.93 0.99
CA LYS A 6 -20.41 13.81 2.12
C LYS A 6 -19.22 14.67 2.51
N ASN A 7 -19.52 15.90 2.91
CA ASN A 7 -18.53 16.77 3.50
C ASN A 7 -18.25 16.31 4.95
N PRO A 8 -17.02 15.91 5.29
CA PRO A 8 -16.62 15.49 6.63
C PRO A 8 -16.51 16.66 7.63
N GLY A 9 -16.73 17.91 7.19
CA GLY A 9 -16.66 19.11 8.03
C GLY A 9 -15.30 19.81 8.01
N GLY A 10 -14.37 19.38 7.16
CA GLY A 10 -13.05 19.96 7.01
C GLY A 10 -12.13 19.17 6.07
N PRO A 11 -10.88 19.61 5.90
CA PRO A 11 -9.88 18.83 5.19
C PRO A 11 -9.47 17.59 6.00
N ILE A 12 -9.26 16.48 5.31
CA ILE A 12 -8.74 15.23 5.86
C ILE A 12 -7.30 15.06 5.40
N VAL A 13 -6.44 14.59 6.29
CA VAL A 13 -5.04 14.30 6.01
C VAL A 13 -4.87 12.77 5.93
N GLY A 14 -4.57 12.26 4.75
CA GLY A 14 -4.15 10.88 4.52
C GLY A 14 -2.63 10.76 4.61
N LEU A 15 -2.15 9.83 5.43
CA LEU A 15 -0.74 9.57 5.65
C LEU A 15 -0.40 8.13 5.28
N ASP A 16 0.58 7.96 4.40
CA ASP A 16 1.11 6.66 3.99
C ASP A 16 2.57 6.57 4.46
N ILE A 17 2.82 5.56 5.30
CA ILE A 17 4.12 5.28 5.93
C ILE A 17 4.75 4.08 5.21
N GLY A 18 5.46 4.36 4.12
CA GLY A 18 6.18 3.33 3.38
C GLY A 18 7.59 3.08 3.91
N SER A 19 8.17 1.93 3.56
CA SER A 19 9.56 1.58 3.94
C SER A 19 10.64 2.49 3.32
N ASN A 20 10.36 3.13 2.17
CA ASN A 20 11.32 4.03 1.50
C ASN A 20 10.83 5.50 1.43
N LEU A 21 9.52 5.72 1.40
CA LEU A 21 8.92 7.05 1.29
C LEU A 21 7.74 7.20 2.25
N ILE A 22 7.76 8.28 3.03
CA ILE A 22 6.60 8.78 3.76
C ILE A 22 5.88 9.82 2.91
N LYS A 23 4.55 9.70 2.81
CA LYS A 23 3.73 10.46 1.86
C LYS A 23 2.51 11.02 2.57
N VAL A 24 2.23 12.30 2.35
CA VAL A 24 1.05 12.96 2.93
C VAL A 24 0.21 13.61 1.85
N CYS A 25 -1.10 13.46 1.96
CA CYS A 25 -2.09 14.08 1.10
C CYS A 25 -3.16 14.74 1.98
N GLN A 26 -3.50 16.00 1.71
CA GLN A 26 -4.65 16.67 2.33
C GLN A 26 -5.73 16.90 1.29
N ALA A 27 -6.88 16.28 1.47
CA ALA A 27 -8.03 16.43 0.57
C ALA A 27 -9.20 17.09 1.29
N GLN A 28 -10.07 17.77 0.54
CA GLN A 28 -11.35 18.27 1.02
C GLN A 28 -12.41 18.18 -0.08
N LEU A 29 -13.69 18.13 0.30
CA LEU A 29 -14.78 18.15 -0.67
C LEU A 29 -15.11 19.60 -1.07
N ARG A 30 -15.00 19.93 -2.36
CA ARG A 30 -15.37 21.24 -2.94
C ARG A 30 -16.30 21.06 -4.12
N ALA A 31 -17.44 21.75 -4.10
CA ALA A 31 -18.47 21.68 -5.15
C ALA A 31 -18.86 20.23 -5.54
N GLY A 32 -18.92 19.33 -4.56
CA GLY A 32 -19.29 17.92 -4.77
C GLY A 32 -18.18 17.06 -5.39
N ARG A 33 -16.93 17.54 -5.46
CA ARG A 33 -15.77 16.77 -5.94
C ARG A 33 -14.63 16.81 -4.91
N PRO A 34 -13.88 15.71 -4.73
CA PRO A 34 -12.69 15.74 -3.88
C PRO A 34 -11.59 16.58 -4.52
N GLU A 35 -10.93 17.40 -3.72
CA GLU A 35 -9.85 18.28 -4.14
C GLU A 35 -8.65 18.13 -3.20
N VAL A 36 -7.49 17.77 -3.76
CA VAL A 36 -6.20 17.70 -3.08
C VAL A 36 -5.62 19.10 -2.96
N THR A 37 -5.50 19.56 -1.72
CA THR A 37 -5.09 20.91 -1.34
C THR A 37 -3.64 21.02 -0.89
N ALA A 38 -3.04 19.90 -0.48
CA ALA A 38 -1.63 19.80 -0.15
C ALA A 38 -1.17 18.36 -0.37
N LEU A 39 0.07 18.20 -0.81
CA LEU A 39 0.72 16.90 -0.90
C LEU A 39 2.23 17.09 -0.72
N ALA A 40 2.89 16.12 -0.10
CA ALA A 40 4.34 16.08 -0.01
C ALA A 40 4.83 14.63 0.14
N VAL A 41 6.10 14.44 -0.19
CA VAL A 41 6.82 13.18 -0.01
C VAL A 41 8.19 13.47 0.59
N LEU A 42 8.63 12.61 1.51
CA LEU A 42 9.99 12.60 2.04
C LEU A 42 10.51 11.17 2.07
N PRO A 43 11.85 10.96 1.95
CA PRO A 43 12.46 9.68 2.26
C PRO A 43 12.12 9.25 3.68
N THR A 44 11.79 7.97 3.84
CA THR A 44 11.66 7.37 5.17
C THR A 44 13.04 7.36 5.82
N PRO A 45 13.19 7.78 7.09
CA PRO A 45 14.48 7.73 7.75
C PRO A 45 15.04 6.31 7.74
N PRO A 46 16.35 6.12 7.45
CA PRO A 46 16.97 4.80 7.47
C PRO A 46 16.67 4.09 8.80
N GLU A 47 16.37 2.80 8.72
CA GLU A 47 16.08 1.92 9.87
C GLU A 47 14.81 2.26 10.67
N ALA A 48 14.16 3.42 10.44
CA ALA A 48 12.94 3.78 11.17
C ALA A 48 11.74 2.90 10.78
N VAL A 49 11.73 2.40 9.54
CA VAL A 49 10.75 1.42 9.04
C VAL A 49 11.51 0.29 8.36
N THR A 50 11.27 -0.95 8.78
CA THR A 50 11.89 -2.15 8.21
C THR A 50 10.80 -3.16 7.89
N ASN A 51 10.77 -3.70 6.67
CA ASN A 51 9.74 -4.64 6.22
C ASN A 51 8.30 -4.15 6.44
N ASN A 52 8.06 -2.85 6.25
CA ASN A 52 6.79 -2.15 6.53
C ASN A 52 6.37 -2.11 8.01
N GLU A 53 7.27 -2.44 8.94
CA GLU A 53 7.06 -2.30 10.39
C GLU A 53 7.88 -1.13 10.93
N ILE A 54 7.27 -0.31 11.80
CA ILE A 54 7.94 0.83 12.41
C ILE A 54 8.87 0.33 13.52
N VAL A 55 10.17 0.61 13.40
CA VAL A 55 11.20 0.21 14.37
C VAL A 55 11.61 1.38 15.27
N ASP A 56 11.68 2.60 14.71
CA ASP A 56 11.96 3.83 15.47
C ASP A 56 10.83 4.87 15.27
N PRO A 57 9.79 4.81 16.13
CA PRO A 57 8.69 5.77 16.11
C PRO A 57 9.12 7.22 16.33
N VAL A 58 10.20 7.47 17.09
CA VAL A 58 10.65 8.83 17.41
C VAL A 58 11.35 9.46 16.23
N ALA A 59 12.24 8.72 15.56
CA ALA A 59 12.86 9.18 14.31
C ALA A 59 11.81 9.39 13.22
N LEU A 60 10.87 8.46 13.08
CA LEU A 60 9.77 8.57 12.13
C LEU A 60 8.89 9.80 12.44
N GLY A 61 8.52 10.03 13.70
CA GLY A 61 7.71 11.18 14.10
C GLY A 61 8.36 12.53 13.79
N LYS A 62 9.69 12.65 13.89
CA LYS A 62 10.43 13.84 13.45
C LYS A 62 10.32 14.05 11.93
N ALA A 63 10.45 12.98 11.14
CA ALA A 63 10.32 13.04 9.69
C ALA A 63 8.88 13.37 9.25
N LEU A 64 7.87 12.79 9.90
CA LEU A 64 6.46 13.13 9.68
C LEU A 64 6.15 14.61 9.96
N ARG A 65 6.74 15.16 11.03
CA ARG A 65 6.61 16.60 11.34
C ARG A 65 7.23 17.47 10.25
N ALA A 66 8.40 17.09 9.74
CA ALA A 66 9.04 17.77 8.62
C ALA A 66 8.19 17.68 7.33
N LEU A 67 7.63 16.51 7.04
CA LEU A 67 6.74 16.26 5.90
C LEU A 67 5.53 17.19 5.91
N LEU A 68 4.85 17.31 7.06
CA LEU A 68 3.71 18.20 7.23
C LEU A 68 4.09 19.68 7.08
N GLY A 69 5.25 20.06 7.63
CA GLY A 69 5.81 21.40 7.48
C GLY A 69 6.05 21.77 6.02
N GLN A 70 6.64 20.85 5.24
CA GLN A 70 6.86 21.02 3.80
C GLN A 70 5.54 21.11 3.02
N ALA A 71 4.55 20.29 3.37
CA ALA A 71 3.22 20.34 2.76
C ALA A 71 2.40 21.59 3.17
N GLY A 72 2.79 22.30 4.24
CA GLY A 72 2.03 23.41 4.81
C GLY A 72 0.74 22.98 5.51
N ILE A 73 0.65 21.72 5.93
CA ILE A 73 -0.52 21.14 6.60
C ILE A 73 -0.51 21.53 8.08
N LYS A 74 -1.66 22.01 8.58
CA LYS A 74 -1.85 22.45 9.98
C LYS A 74 -2.74 21.53 10.81
N GLY A 75 -3.47 20.63 10.16
CA GLY A 75 -4.34 19.65 10.83
C GLY A 75 -3.53 18.65 11.63
N ARG A 76 -4.11 18.16 12.73
CA ARG A 76 -3.50 17.12 13.60
C ARG A 76 -4.14 15.76 13.43
N HIS A 77 -5.41 15.72 13.04
CA HIS A 77 -6.13 14.47 12.81
C HIS A 77 -5.71 13.87 11.46
N VAL A 78 -5.31 12.60 11.47
CA VAL A 78 -4.86 11.88 10.28
C VAL A 78 -5.56 10.54 10.12
N VAL A 79 -5.72 10.14 8.86
CA VAL A 79 -6.07 8.78 8.46
C VAL A 79 -4.80 8.13 7.95
N THR A 80 -4.40 7.01 8.54
CA THR A 80 -3.22 6.23 8.13
C THR A 80 -3.64 4.81 7.78
N SER A 81 -2.75 4.04 7.15
CA SER A 81 -2.90 2.58 7.01
C SER A 81 -1.84 1.82 7.80
N VAL A 82 -2.11 0.55 8.06
CA VAL A 82 -1.10 -0.44 8.44
C VAL A 82 -0.86 -1.41 7.28
N ALA A 83 0.37 -1.88 7.19
CA ALA A 83 0.81 -2.91 6.27
C ALA A 83 1.85 -3.79 6.95
N GLY A 84 2.23 -4.89 6.29
CA GLY A 84 3.26 -5.80 6.77
C GLY A 84 2.82 -7.25 6.65
N GLN A 85 3.63 -8.05 5.96
CA GLN A 85 3.29 -9.43 5.64
C GLN A 85 3.15 -10.33 6.88
N ASN A 86 3.90 -10.04 7.93
CA ASN A 86 3.95 -10.88 9.14
C ASN A 86 3.01 -10.39 10.24
N ALA A 87 2.61 -9.12 10.18
CA ALA A 87 1.88 -8.48 11.26
C ALA A 87 0.47 -8.03 10.87
N VAL A 88 0.14 -7.99 9.58
CA VAL A 88 -1.20 -7.68 9.06
C VAL A 88 -1.67 -8.81 8.15
N VAL A 89 -2.86 -9.33 8.41
CA VAL A 89 -3.54 -10.33 7.58
C VAL A 89 -4.80 -9.70 7.02
N VAL A 90 -4.86 -9.56 5.70
CA VAL A 90 -6.08 -9.19 4.97
C VAL A 90 -6.49 -10.38 4.12
N ARG A 91 -7.68 -10.94 4.34
CA ARG A 91 -8.16 -12.13 3.62
C ARG A 91 -9.67 -12.12 3.48
N ILE A 92 -10.15 -12.78 2.44
CA ILE A 92 -11.57 -13.07 2.27
C ILE A 92 -11.81 -14.48 2.79
N ILE A 93 -12.70 -14.61 3.77
CA ILE A 93 -13.10 -15.89 4.34
C ILE A 93 -14.56 -16.18 4.04
N GLU A 94 -14.91 -17.46 4.00
CA GLU A 94 -16.29 -17.91 3.84
C GLU A 94 -16.80 -18.42 5.18
N VAL A 95 -17.91 -17.84 5.64
CA VAL A 95 -18.59 -18.24 6.87
C VAL A 95 -20.06 -18.53 6.57
N PRO A 96 -20.75 -19.37 7.37
CA PRO A 96 -22.18 -19.56 7.21
C PRO A 96 -22.93 -18.23 7.26
N LYS A 97 -24.02 -18.09 6.49
CA LYS A 97 -24.90 -16.92 6.61
C LYS A 97 -25.40 -16.78 8.05
N MET A 98 -25.24 -15.58 8.61
CA MET A 98 -25.70 -15.24 9.96
C MET A 98 -26.01 -13.75 10.06
N THR A 99 -26.66 -13.34 11.15
CA THR A 99 -26.94 -11.92 11.40
C THR A 99 -25.65 -11.15 11.72
N PRO A 100 -25.63 -9.81 11.54
CA PRO A 100 -24.46 -9.00 11.90
C PRO A 100 -24.02 -9.15 13.37
N ALA A 101 -24.96 -9.42 14.29
CA ALA A 101 -24.65 -9.63 15.70
C ALA A 101 -23.96 -10.99 15.94
N GLU A 102 -24.48 -12.06 15.35
CA GLU A 102 -23.89 -13.41 15.42
C GLU A 102 -22.52 -13.46 14.74
N LEU A 103 -22.36 -12.73 13.63
CA LEU A 103 -21.10 -12.63 12.91
C LEU A 103 -19.99 -12.09 13.82
N ARG A 104 -20.26 -11.03 14.59
CA ARG A 104 -19.27 -10.47 15.53
C ARG A 104 -18.80 -11.46 16.57
N GLU A 105 -19.71 -12.25 17.13
CA GLU A 105 -19.34 -13.25 18.12
C GLU A 105 -18.57 -14.41 17.48
N THR A 106 -18.93 -14.80 16.25
CA THR A 106 -18.26 -15.87 15.53
C THR A 106 -16.86 -15.46 15.07
N MET A 107 -16.69 -14.21 14.63
CA MET A 107 -15.40 -13.70 14.15
C MET A 107 -14.31 -13.72 15.23
N LYS A 108 -14.67 -13.57 16.52
CA LYS A 108 -13.74 -13.70 17.65
C LYS A 108 -13.05 -15.07 17.71
N TRP A 109 -13.75 -16.13 17.28
CA TRP A 109 -13.22 -17.49 17.27
C TRP A 109 -12.64 -17.87 15.91
N GLU A 110 -13.28 -17.40 14.83
CA GLU A 110 -12.85 -17.72 13.47
C GLU A 110 -11.47 -17.13 13.17
N VAL A 111 -11.14 -15.96 13.74
CA VAL A 111 -9.84 -15.29 13.57
C VAL A 111 -8.65 -16.22 13.90
N GLU A 112 -8.76 -17.05 14.95
CA GLU A 112 -7.69 -17.97 15.40
C GLU A 112 -7.24 -18.93 14.29
N ARG A 113 -8.13 -19.26 13.35
CA ARG A 113 -7.87 -20.20 12.26
C ARG A 113 -7.19 -19.55 11.06
N HIS A 114 -7.19 -18.22 11.00
CA HIS A 114 -6.74 -17.45 9.83
C HIS A 114 -5.44 -16.69 10.05
N ILE A 115 -5.00 -16.54 11.30
CA ILE A 115 -3.76 -15.82 11.64
C ILE A 115 -2.61 -16.77 12.01
N PRO A 116 -1.36 -16.43 11.64
CA PRO A 116 -0.17 -17.22 12.00
C PRO A 116 0.45 -16.82 13.34
N PHE A 117 -0.24 -16.03 14.16
CA PHE A 117 0.21 -15.49 15.44
C PHE A 117 -0.91 -15.58 16.50
N PRO A 118 -0.60 -15.39 17.81
CA PRO A 118 -1.59 -15.53 18.88
C PRO A 118 -2.77 -14.55 18.72
N ALA A 119 -4.00 -15.03 18.90
CA ALA A 119 -5.21 -14.22 18.74
C ALA A 119 -5.52 -13.28 19.91
N ASP A 120 -4.78 -13.38 21.02
CA ASP A 120 -4.93 -12.53 22.20
C ASP A 120 -4.14 -11.23 22.13
N GLN A 121 -3.36 -11.01 21.06
CA GLN A 121 -2.51 -9.82 20.85
C GLN A 121 -2.79 -9.18 19.49
N VAL A 122 -4.05 -9.17 19.09
CA VAL A 122 -4.47 -8.69 17.77
C VAL A 122 -5.67 -7.78 17.88
N GLU A 123 -5.66 -6.78 17.03
CA GLU A 123 -6.85 -6.01 16.69
C GLU A 123 -7.43 -6.60 15.41
N LEU A 124 -8.74 -6.76 15.37
CA LEU A 124 -9.45 -7.33 14.23
C LEU A 124 -10.63 -6.45 13.86
N ASP A 125 -10.87 -6.34 12.56
CA ASP A 125 -12.13 -5.83 12.05
C ASP A 125 -12.49 -6.56 10.75
N PHE A 126 -13.77 -6.52 10.38
CA PHE A 126 -14.28 -7.28 9.26
C PHE A 126 -15.47 -6.60 8.57
N GLN A 127 -15.65 -6.92 7.29
CA GLN A 127 -16.71 -6.37 6.46
C GLN A 127 -17.34 -7.49 5.61
N PRO A 128 -18.65 -7.77 5.75
CA PRO A 128 -19.38 -8.60 4.79
C PRO A 128 -19.27 -8.00 3.37
N LEU A 129 -18.92 -8.82 2.39
CA LEU A 129 -18.80 -8.40 0.99
C LEU A 129 -20.14 -8.38 0.24
N SER A 130 -21.14 -9.06 0.79
CA SER A 130 -22.53 -9.03 0.35
C SER A 130 -23.44 -8.79 1.56
N ALA A 131 -24.58 -8.15 1.33
CA ALA A 131 -25.57 -8.00 2.39
C ALA A 131 -26.07 -9.39 2.80
N PRO A 132 -26.14 -9.74 4.11
CA PRO A 132 -26.61 -11.05 4.54
C PRO A 132 -27.98 -11.43 3.95
N GLU A 133 -28.83 -10.44 3.70
CA GLU A 133 -30.15 -10.61 3.09
C GLU A 133 -30.10 -11.04 1.62
N GLU A 134 -29.02 -10.71 0.90
CA GLU A 134 -28.78 -11.12 -0.49
C GLU A 134 -28.26 -12.56 -0.58
N VAL A 135 -27.78 -13.12 0.53
CA VAL A 135 -27.24 -14.48 0.59
C VAL A 135 -28.38 -15.49 0.79
N PRO A 136 -28.48 -16.54 -0.05
CA PRO A 136 -29.49 -17.58 0.11
C PRO A 136 -29.40 -18.27 1.47
N GLU A 137 -30.54 -18.72 1.99
CA GLU A 137 -30.57 -19.46 3.25
C GLU A 137 -29.77 -20.77 3.14
N GLY A 138 -28.91 -21.03 4.12
CA GLY A 138 -28.02 -22.21 4.11
C GLY A 138 -26.78 -22.09 3.20
N ALA A 139 -26.57 -20.95 2.52
CA ALA A 139 -25.33 -20.66 1.82
C ALA A 139 -24.29 -19.99 2.72
N ASN A 140 -23.02 -20.00 2.29
CA ASN A 140 -21.97 -19.21 2.91
C ASN A 140 -22.03 -17.76 2.42
N MET A 141 -21.62 -16.84 3.30
CA MET A 141 -21.33 -15.45 2.98
C MET A 141 -19.82 -15.20 2.98
N GLU A 142 -19.36 -14.33 2.10
CA GLU A 142 -17.96 -13.89 2.06
C GLU A 142 -17.75 -12.67 2.97
N VAL A 143 -16.69 -12.71 3.77
CA VAL A 143 -16.30 -11.67 4.72
C VAL A 143 -14.86 -11.28 4.46
N LEU A 144 -14.61 -9.99 4.26
CA LEU A 144 -13.27 -9.42 4.30
C LEU A 144 -12.84 -9.30 5.76
N LEU A 145 -11.82 -10.06 6.14
CA LEU A 145 -11.18 -10.03 7.44
C LEU A 145 -9.88 -9.23 7.34
N ALA A 146 -9.70 -8.25 8.23
CA ALA A 146 -8.43 -7.58 8.46
C ALA A 146 -8.01 -7.75 9.92
N VAL A 147 -6.80 -8.24 10.14
CA VAL A 147 -6.24 -8.47 11.48
C VAL A 147 -4.85 -7.88 11.52
N ALA A 148 -4.52 -7.15 12.57
CA ALA A 148 -3.19 -6.62 12.79
C ALA A 148 -2.73 -6.91 14.22
N GLN A 149 -1.44 -7.20 14.40
CA GLN A 149 -0.87 -7.32 15.74
C GLN A 149 -1.01 -5.99 16.50
N GLU A 150 -1.42 -6.03 17.76
CA GLU A 150 -1.55 -4.84 18.63
C GLU A 150 -0.28 -3.99 18.62
N GLN A 151 0.89 -4.64 18.61
CA GLN A 151 2.17 -3.96 18.59
C GLN A 151 2.33 -3.07 17.34
N VAL A 152 1.90 -3.50 16.16
CA VAL A 152 2.03 -2.70 14.93
C VAL A 152 1.19 -1.43 15.01
N ILE A 153 -0.02 -1.54 15.54
CA ILE A 153 -0.92 -0.40 15.76
C ILE A 153 -0.34 0.55 16.81
N ALA A 154 0.13 0.01 17.94
CA ALA A 154 0.77 0.79 18.99
C ALA A 154 1.96 1.60 18.46
N ARG A 155 2.81 1.00 17.63
CA ARG A 155 3.98 1.70 17.05
C ARG A 155 3.60 2.78 16.04
N HIS A 156 2.51 2.60 15.29
CA HIS A 156 1.94 3.67 14.46
C HIS A 156 1.45 4.83 15.32
N ILE A 157 0.69 4.54 16.37
CA ILE A 157 0.19 5.55 17.31
C ILE A 157 1.36 6.33 17.95
N GLU A 158 2.40 5.64 18.42
CA GLU A 158 3.61 6.26 18.99
C GLU A 158 4.31 7.21 18.00
N ALA A 159 4.45 6.80 16.72
CA ALA A 159 5.09 7.61 15.70
C ALA A 159 4.27 8.87 15.37
N LEU A 160 2.95 8.73 15.31
CA LEU A 160 2.02 9.85 15.11
C LEU A 160 2.06 10.82 16.29
N GLN A 161 2.03 10.31 17.53
CA GLN A 161 2.14 11.13 18.73
C GLN A 161 3.47 11.88 18.79
N ALA A 162 4.58 11.25 18.41
CA ALA A 162 5.89 11.89 18.30
C ALA A 162 5.91 13.03 17.26
N ALA A 163 5.07 12.94 16.22
CA ALA A 163 4.84 14.02 15.25
C ALA A 163 3.87 15.11 15.75
N GLY A 164 3.14 14.87 16.85
CA GLY A 164 2.06 15.74 17.33
C GLY A 164 0.75 15.55 16.57
N LEU A 165 0.55 14.36 16.01
CA LEU A 165 -0.62 13.93 15.25
C LEU A 165 -1.49 13.01 16.09
N GLU A 166 -2.77 12.97 15.72
CA GLU A 166 -3.79 12.12 16.32
C GLU A 166 -4.39 11.23 15.23
N PRO A 167 -4.21 9.89 15.28
CA PRO A 167 -4.88 8.99 14.36
C PRO A 167 -6.38 9.05 14.62
N LYS A 168 -7.16 9.33 13.57
CA LYS A 168 -8.62 9.20 13.59
C LYS A 168 -9.06 7.83 13.07
N VAL A 169 -8.35 7.31 12.08
CA VAL A 169 -8.60 6.01 11.47
C VAL A 169 -7.27 5.35 11.12
N ILE A 170 -7.18 4.06 11.38
CA ILE A 170 -6.12 3.17 10.90
C ILE A 170 -6.77 2.15 9.95
N ASP A 171 -6.39 2.23 8.69
CA ASP A 171 -6.98 1.52 7.54
C ASP A 171 -6.04 0.42 7.00
N ILE A 172 -6.45 -0.25 5.93
CA ILE A 172 -5.64 -1.16 5.13
C ILE A 172 -5.38 -0.61 3.71
N GLU A 173 -4.17 -0.81 3.21
CA GLU A 173 -3.72 -0.29 1.91
C GLU A 173 -4.54 -0.76 0.69
N PRO A 174 -5.04 -2.01 0.62
CA PRO A 174 -5.87 -2.46 -0.50
C PRO A 174 -7.13 -1.61 -0.67
N LEU A 175 -7.81 -1.24 0.41
CA LEU A 175 -9.02 -0.42 0.35
C LEU A 175 -8.69 1.06 0.10
N ALA A 176 -7.58 1.55 0.64
CA ALA A 176 -7.11 2.91 0.36
C ALA A 176 -6.84 3.09 -1.15
N SER A 177 -5.98 2.26 -1.74
CA SER A 177 -5.67 2.33 -3.18
C SER A 177 -6.91 2.12 -4.06
N GLN A 178 -7.83 1.24 -3.67
CA GLN A 178 -9.11 1.06 -4.35
C GLN A 178 -9.93 2.35 -4.39
N ARG A 179 -9.98 3.11 -3.28
CA ARG A 179 -10.78 4.34 -3.21
C ARG A 179 -10.30 5.37 -4.23
N SER A 180 -9.00 5.59 -4.33
CA SER A 180 -8.46 6.59 -5.27
C SER A 180 -8.52 6.12 -6.72
N LEU A 181 -8.24 4.84 -7.00
CA LEU A 181 -8.08 4.35 -8.37
C LEU A 181 -9.37 3.84 -9.02
N LEU A 182 -10.28 3.24 -8.25
CA LEU A 182 -11.50 2.62 -8.81
C LEU A 182 -12.76 3.36 -8.39
N VAL A 183 -12.90 3.67 -7.10
CA VAL A 183 -14.14 4.27 -6.56
C VAL A 183 -14.33 5.69 -7.08
N LEU A 184 -13.29 6.53 -7.05
CA LEU A 184 -13.39 7.90 -7.58
C LEU A 184 -13.42 7.98 -9.11
N GLY A 185 -12.77 7.03 -9.79
CA GLY A 185 -12.66 7.02 -11.25
C GLY A 185 -13.89 6.50 -11.98
N ASN A 186 -14.58 5.54 -11.39
CA ASN A 186 -15.66 4.81 -12.03
C ASN A 186 -16.96 4.99 -11.25
N GLY A 187 -17.71 6.04 -11.59
CA GLY A 187 -19.09 6.24 -11.11
C GLY A 187 -20.04 5.08 -11.45
N GLU A 188 -19.63 4.18 -12.35
CA GLU A 188 -20.23 2.88 -12.63
C GLU A 188 -19.11 1.84 -12.68
N SER A 189 -19.21 0.75 -11.91
CA SER A 189 -18.18 -0.31 -11.89
C SER A 189 -17.84 -0.74 -13.32
N ALA A 190 -16.60 -0.49 -13.76
CA ALA A 190 -16.13 -0.99 -15.05
C ALA A 190 -16.44 -2.50 -15.14
N PRO A 191 -17.06 -2.98 -16.23
CA PRO A 191 -17.40 -4.39 -16.35
C PRO A 191 -16.10 -5.21 -16.33
N GLY A 192 -16.06 -6.23 -15.46
CA GLY A 192 -14.94 -7.16 -15.32
C GLY A 192 -14.17 -7.03 -14.01
N SER A 193 -13.08 -7.78 -13.92
CA SER A 193 -12.18 -7.80 -12.76
C SER A 193 -10.92 -6.98 -13.07
N VAL A 194 -10.55 -6.05 -12.18
CA VAL A 194 -9.37 -5.18 -12.31
C VAL A 194 -8.37 -5.53 -11.21
N ALA A 195 -7.10 -5.74 -11.56
CA ALA A 195 -6.03 -5.90 -10.58
C ALA A 195 -5.31 -4.57 -10.35
N ILE A 196 -5.16 -4.16 -9.10
CA ILE A 196 -4.21 -3.13 -8.68
C ILE A 196 -2.97 -3.85 -8.16
N ILE A 197 -1.81 -3.54 -8.73
CA ILE A 197 -0.50 -4.05 -8.33
C ILE A 197 0.32 -2.87 -7.82
N ASP A 198 0.47 -2.76 -6.49
CA ASP A 198 1.32 -1.74 -5.88
C ASP A 198 2.75 -2.27 -5.78
N LEU A 199 3.65 -1.71 -6.57
CA LEU A 199 5.06 -2.09 -6.66
C LEU A 199 5.87 -1.17 -5.73
N GLY A 200 5.91 -1.53 -4.46
CA GLY A 200 6.61 -0.82 -3.40
C GLY A 200 8.13 -0.99 -3.41
N ALA A 201 8.76 -0.62 -2.30
CA ALA A 201 10.20 -0.79 -2.09
C ALA A 201 10.55 -2.19 -1.57
N THR A 202 9.81 -2.69 -0.58
CA THR A 202 10.06 -3.99 0.07
C THR A 202 9.10 -5.09 -0.41
N SER A 203 7.85 -4.74 -0.66
CA SER A 203 6.80 -5.66 -1.10
C SER A 203 6.12 -5.19 -2.38
N THR A 204 5.47 -6.15 -3.05
CA THR A 204 4.48 -5.91 -4.08
C THR A 204 3.13 -6.45 -3.63
N ASP A 205 2.10 -5.62 -3.65
CA ASP A 205 0.74 -5.97 -3.23
C ASP A 205 -0.17 -6.15 -4.44
N ILE A 206 -0.81 -7.32 -4.54
CA ILE A 206 -1.64 -7.75 -5.65
C ILE A 206 -3.08 -7.82 -5.16
N ASN A 207 -3.88 -6.83 -5.55
CA ASN A 207 -5.28 -6.72 -5.11
C ASN A 207 -6.20 -6.77 -6.33
N ILE A 208 -7.08 -7.77 -6.40
CA ILE A 208 -8.03 -7.92 -7.50
C ILE A 208 -9.41 -7.53 -7.03
N PHE A 209 -10.06 -6.67 -7.81
CA PHE A 209 -11.39 -6.14 -7.55
C PHE A 209 -12.36 -6.61 -8.63
N ARG A 210 -13.51 -7.12 -8.21
CA ARG A 210 -14.62 -7.48 -9.11
C ARG A 210 -15.84 -6.64 -8.77
N GLY A 211 -16.39 -5.95 -9.77
CA GLY A 211 -17.55 -5.07 -9.56
C GLY A 211 -17.28 -3.94 -8.57
N GLY A 212 -16.02 -3.56 -8.38
CA GLY A 212 -15.62 -2.57 -7.39
C GLY A 212 -15.57 -3.08 -5.96
N ARG A 213 -15.54 -4.39 -5.72
CA ARG A 213 -15.31 -5.03 -4.42
C ARG A 213 -14.04 -5.87 -4.46
N ILE A 214 -13.31 -5.91 -3.35
CA ILE A 214 -12.12 -6.76 -3.25
C ILE A 214 -12.52 -8.24 -3.37
N ALA A 215 -11.79 -8.98 -4.19
CA ALA A 215 -12.06 -10.38 -4.52
C ALA A 215 -10.84 -11.28 -4.31
N PHE A 216 -9.63 -10.69 -4.30
CA PHE A 216 -8.41 -11.40 -3.96
C PHE A 216 -7.35 -10.40 -3.49
N THR A 217 -6.52 -10.81 -2.53
CA THR A 217 -5.37 -10.05 -2.07
C THR A 217 -4.21 -10.99 -1.80
N ARG A 218 -3.00 -10.56 -2.19
CA ARG A 218 -1.76 -11.29 -1.94
C ARG A 218 -0.58 -10.32 -1.95
N THR A 219 0.32 -10.48 -1.01
CA THR A 219 1.59 -9.75 -0.94
C THR A 219 2.76 -10.68 -1.29
N ILE A 220 3.72 -10.18 -2.08
CA ILE A 220 4.97 -10.88 -2.42
C ILE A 220 6.19 -9.99 -2.12
N GLN A 221 7.34 -10.60 -1.81
CA GLN A 221 8.58 -9.90 -1.44
C GLN A 221 9.54 -9.71 -2.64
N ILE A 222 8.97 -9.39 -3.80
CA ILE A 222 9.72 -9.00 -5.00
C ILE A 222 9.32 -7.56 -5.29
N ALA A 223 10.24 -6.63 -5.09
CA ALA A 223 9.93 -5.20 -5.08
C ALA A 223 11.14 -4.35 -5.49
N GLY A 224 11.04 -3.02 -5.35
CA GLY A 224 12.07 -2.08 -5.78
C GLY A 224 13.46 -2.33 -5.19
N ASN A 225 13.56 -2.80 -3.96
CA ASN A 225 14.83 -3.12 -3.28
C ASN A 225 15.48 -4.38 -3.88
N SER A 226 14.70 -5.32 -4.41
CA SER A 226 15.21 -6.50 -5.12
C SER A 226 15.96 -6.06 -6.38
N LEU A 227 15.44 -5.06 -7.10
CA LEU A 227 16.12 -4.46 -8.26
C LEU A 227 17.41 -3.75 -7.86
N THR A 228 17.36 -2.94 -6.79
CA THR A 228 18.53 -2.23 -6.25
C THR A 228 19.63 -3.20 -5.82
N LYS A 229 19.25 -4.27 -5.14
CA LYS A 229 20.17 -5.33 -4.74
C LYS A 229 20.81 -6.01 -5.94
N ALA A 230 20.04 -6.34 -6.98
CA ALA A 230 20.59 -6.94 -8.19
C ALA A 230 21.61 -6.03 -8.89
N ILE A 231 21.32 -4.73 -8.99
CA ILE A 231 22.26 -3.73 -9.53
C ILE A 231 23.53 -3.66 -8.68
N SER A 232 23.38 -3.63 -7.35
CA SER A 232 24.49 -3.64 -6.39
C SER A 232 25.38 -4.87 -6.59
N ASP A 233 24.79 -6.06 -6.65
CA ASP A 233 25.51 -7.33 -6.77
C ASP A 233 26.27 -7.43 -8.11
N VAL A 234 25.65 -7.00 -9.22
CA VAL A 234 26.26 -7.07 -10.57
C VAL A 234 27.34 -6.01 -10.75
N LEU A 235 27.13 -4.78 -10.27
CA LEU A 235 28.06 -3.66 -10.48
C LEU A 235 29.08 -3.49 -9.33
N GLY A 236 28.94 -4.24 -8.25
CA GLY A 236 29.76 -4.13 -7.05
C GLY A 236 29.67 -2.76 -6.38
N GLN A 237 28.52 -2.09 -6.47
CA GLN A 237 28.30 -0.75 -5.90
C GLN A 237 27.55 -0.83 -4.57
N PRO A 238 27.78 0.09 -3.61
CA PRO A 238 26.96 0.18 -2.40
C PRO A 238 25.46 0.38 -2.73
N LEU A 239 24.56 -0.14 -1.89
CA LEU A 239 23.11 -0.08 -2.10
C LEU A 239 22.58 1.33 -2.38
N ALA A 240 23.06 2.35 -1.67
CA ALA A 240 22.66 3.74 -1.89
C ALA A 240 23.04 4.24 -3.30
N GLN A 241 24.21 3.84 -3.80
CA GLN A 241 24.65 4.18 -5.14
C GLN A 241 23.93 3.35 -6.21
N ALA A 242 23.65 2.08 -5.94
CA ALA A 242 22.82 1.24 -6.80
C ALA A 242 21.38 1.78 -6.93
N GLU A 243 20.81 2.33 -5.86
CA GLU A 243 19.49 2.98 -5.90
C GLU A 243 19.51 4.21 -6.80
N GLN A 244 20.54 5.04 -6.67
CA GLN A 244 20.71 6.22 -7.53
C GLN A 244 20.85 5.81 -9.00
N LEU A 245 21.67 4.79 -9.30
CA LEU A 245 21.81 4.24 -10.65
C LEU A 245 20.49 3.68 -11.20
N LYS A 246 19.69 3.03 -10.34
CA LYS A 246 18.35 2.54 -10.70
C LYS A 246 17.45 3.71 -11.13
N GLN A 247 17.41 4.77 -10.33
CA GLN A 247 16.56 5.94 -10.61
C GLN A 247 17.00 6.71 -11.85
N ASP A 248 18.31 6.85 -12.07
CA ASP A 248 18.86 7.69 -13.14
C ASP A 248 18.96 6.97 -14.50
N MET A 249 19.16 5.65 -14.50
CA MET A 249 19.59 4.92 -15.69
C MET A 249 18.80 3.64 -15.99
N ALA A 250 18.05 3.09 -15.03
CA ALA A 250 17.33 1.84 -15.30
C ALA A 250 16.15 2.05 -16.25
N ALA A 251 16.03 1.16 -17.22
CA ALA A 251 14.87 1.04 -18.09
C ALA A 251 14.74 -0.42 -18.52
N VAL A 252 13.51 -0.87 -18.72
CA VAL A 252 13.24 -2.19 -19.28
C VAL A 252 13.27 -2.07 -20.81
N PRO A 253 14.11 -2.85 -21.52
CA PRO A 253 14.17 -2.82 -22.97
C PRO A 253 12.81 -3.16 -23.63
N GLU A 254 12.47 -2.48 -24.72
CA GLU A 254 11.19 -2.64 -25.43
C GLU A 254 10.99 -4.04 -26.03
N ASP A 255 12.08 -4.75 -26.31
CA ASP A 255 12.11 -6.11 -26.85
C ASP A 255 12.28 -7.18 -25.77
N ALA A 256 12.58 -6.80 -24.53
CA ALA A 256 12.73 -7.74 -23.41
C ALA A 256 11.47 -8.58 -23.24
N ALA A 257 11.56 -9.87 -23.53
CA ALA A 257 10.52 -10.85 -23.27
C ALA A 257 11.05 -11.85 -22.26
N PHE A 258 10.24 -12.22 -21.28
CA PHE A 258 10.58 -13.31 -20.39
C PHE A 258 10.26 -14.61 -21.14
N ALA A 259 11.28 -15.20 -21.76
CA ALA A 259 11.22 -16.58 -22.22
C ALA A 259 11.34 -17.47 -20.99
N GLU A 260 10.23 -18.07 -20.58
CA GLU A 260 10.24 -19.14 -19.58
C GLU A 260 11.21 -20.21 -20.09
N GLU A 261 12.25 -20.57 -19.33
CA GLU A 261 13.16 -21.64 -19.74
C GLU A 261 12.31 -22.89 -20.01
N ALA A 262 12.28 -23.31 -21.28
CA ALA A 262 11.59 -24.50 -21.73
C ALA A 262 12.20 -25.73 -21.03
N GLY A 263 11.59 -26.17 -19.92
CA GLY A 263 12.15 -27.28 -19.16
C GLY A 263 11.29 -27.86 -18.05
N VAL A 264 10.38 -27.10 -17.43
CA VAL A 264 9.38 -27.66 -16.51
C VAL A 264 8.09 -26.90 -16.71
N ASP A 265 7.19 -27.45 -17.51
CA ASP A 265 5.80 -27.02 -17.57
C ASP A 265 5.02 -27.84 -16.53
N PRO A 266 4.64 -27.28 -15.36
CA PRO A 266 3.77 -27.97 -14.40
C PRO A 266 2.32 -28.06 -14.91
N LEU A 267 2.03 -27.42 -16.05
CA LEU A 267 0.73 -27.17 -16.65
C LEU A 267 0.62 -27.72 -18.07
N ALA A 268 1.51 -28.62 -18.51
CA ALA A 268 1.45 -29.27 -19.83
C ALA A 268 0.15 -30.08 -20.07
N GLY A 269 -0.72 -30.19 -19.06
CA GLY A 269 -2.08 -30.72 -19.15
C GLY A 269 -3.17 -29.68 -19.39
N LEU A 270 -2.87 -28.38 -19.39
CA LEU A 270 -3.83 -27.30 -19.68
C LEU A 270 -3.61 -26.84 -21.12
N GLY A 271 -4.48 -27.33 -22.01
CA GLY A 271 -4.40 -27.09 -23.45
C GLY A 271 -4.20 -25.62 -23.83
N ALA A 272 -3.35 -25.41 -24.82
CA ALA A 272 -3.08 -24.11 -25.42
C ALA A 272 -4.39 -23.41 -25.84
N PHE A 273 -4.55 -22.16 -25.43
CA PHE A 273 -5.65 -21.31 -25.91
C PHE A 273 -5.23 -20.57 -27.19
N ASP A 274 -6.05 -20.72 -28.23
CA ASP A 274 -6.09 -19.89 -29.44
C ASP A 274 -7.00 -18.68 -29.17
N PHE A 275 -6.43 -17.48 -29.20
CA PHE A 275 -7.13 -16.23 -28.91
C PHE A 275 -8.14 -15.80 -30.00
N ASN A 276 -8.22 -16.48 -31.13
CA ASN A 276 -9.07 -16.07 -32.26
C ASN A 276 -10.48 -16.73 -32.27
N ALA A 277 -10.81 -17.57 -31.29
CA ALA A 277 -12.03 -18.39 -31.32
C ALA A 277 -13.26 -17.80 -30.60
N ALA A 278 -13.19 -16.59 -30.02
CA ALA A 278 -14.34 -15.96 -29.36
C ALA A 278 -15.31 -15.29 -30.35
N ALA A 279 -15.89 -16.08 -31.27
CA ALA A 279 -17.05 -15.72 -32.07
C ALA A 279 -17.82 -17.00 -32.48
N GLY A 280 -18.63 -17.54 -31.58
CA GLY A 280 -19.56 -18.64 -31.89
C GLY A 280 -20.06 -19.35 -30.64
N GLY A 281 -21.37 -19.24 -30.36
CA GLY A 281 -21.99 -19.71 -29.12
C GLY A 281 -22.41 -21.17 -29.09
N GLY A 282 -23.11 -21.55 -28.00
CA GLY A 282 -24.07 -22.65 -27.98
C GLY A 282 -23.92 -23.70 -26.87
N ALA A 283 -24.82 -23.63 -25.89
CA ALA A 283 -25.54 -24.71 -25.18
C ALA A 283 -24.81 -25.86 -24.44
N GLY A 284 -25.00 -25.88 -23.11
CA GLY A 284 -25.72 -26.95 -22.39
C GLY A 284 -24.94 -28.16 -21.85
N ALA A 285 -24.91 -28.31 -20.51
CA ALA A 285 -25.08 -29.59 -19.80
C ALA A 285 -25.12 -29.36 -18.27
N GLY A 286 -26.04 -30.04 -17.58
CA GLY A 286 -26.23 -30.01 -16.12
C GLY A 286 -25.62 -31.21 -15.38
N PHE A 287 -26.21 -31.50 -14.20
CA PHE A 287 -25.89 -32.50 -13.16
C PHE A 287 -24.90 -32.01 -12.09
N GLY A 288 -25.07 -32.24 -10.77
CA GLY A 288 -26.00 -33.07 -10.01
C GLY A 288 -25.81 -32.84 -8.50
N ALA A 289 -26.76 -33.33 -7.70
CA ALA A 289 -27.07 -32.97 -6.32
C ALA A 289 -26.05 -33.36 -5.22
N ALA A 290 -26.13 -32.61 -4.12
CA ALA A 290 -25.48 -32.84 -2.83
C ALA A 290 -26.10 -33.99 -2.01
N PRO A 291 -25.39 -34.47 -0.96
CA PRO A 291 -26.05 -35.05 0.20
C PRO A 291 -25.69 -34.35 1.53
N ALA A 292 -26.60 -34.55 2.48
CA ALA A 292 -26.87 -33.78 3.69
C ALA A 292 -26.02 -34.13 4.93
N ALA A 293 -26.02 -33.19 5.89
CA ALA A 293 -25.53 -33.33 7.25
C ALA A 293 -26.52 -34.05 8.18
N PRO A 294 -26.07 -34.56 9.34
CA PRO A 294 -26.93 -34.80 10.49
C PRO A 294 -26.61 -33.88 11.69
N ALA A 295 -27.68 -33.48 12.36
CA ALA A 295 -27.75 -32.63 13.55
C ALA A 295 -27.75 -33.44 14.86
N THR A 296 -27.25 -32.82 15.94
CA THR A 296 -27.57 -33.03 17.38
C THR A 296 -26.86 -31.88 18.15
N GLY A 297 -27.32 -31.21 19.20
CA GLY A 297 -28.45 -31.36 20.11
C GLY A 297 -28.03 -31.03 21.57
N GLU A 298 -28.10 -29.73 21.96
CA GLU A 298 -28.23 -29.13 23.33
C GLU A 298 -27.17 -29.38 24.44
N PRO A 299 -27.18 -28.68 25.62
CA PRO A 299 -27.85 -27.43 26.05
C PRO A 299 -26.89 -26.35 26.65
N GLY A 300 -27.44 -25.17 26.95
CA GLY A 300 -26.71 -23.95 27.33
C GLY A 300 -26.21 -23.82 28.78
N VAL A 301 -25.39 -22.78 28.98
CA VAL A 301 -24.99 -22.24 30.28
C VAL A 301 -25.06 -20.72 30.25
N ASP A 302 -25.69 -20.19 31.29
CA ASP A 302 -26.08 -18.81 31.56
C ASP A 302 -24.87 -17.90 31.85
N ILE A 303 -24.92 -16.67 31.35
CA ILE A 303 -23.85 -15.67 31.39
C ILE A 303 -24.23 -14.59 32.41
N ALA A 304 -23.46 -14.45 33.49
CA ALA A 304 -23.53 -13.26 34.33
C ALA A 304 -22.19 -12.99 35.06
N ALA A 305 -21.41 -12.05 34.51
CA ALA A 305 -20.67 -10.99 35.22
C ALA A 305 -19.43 -10.56 34.42
N GLY A 306 -19.43 -9.32 33.92
CA GLY A 306 -18.24 -8.70 33.32
C GLY A 306 -18.59 -7.82 32.13
N GLY A 307 -19.17 -6.65 32.40
CA GLY A 307 -19.61 -5.71 31.36
C GLY A 307 -18.44 -5.12 30.57
N PHE A 308 -18.57 -5.17 29.24
CA PHE A 308 -17.95 -4.22 28.32
C PHE A 308 -19.05 -3.29 27.80
N ALA A 309 -18.75 -1.99 27.78
CA ALA A 309 -19.66 -0.98 27.28
C ALA A 309 -19.88 -1.15 25.75
N PRO A 310 -21.11 -0.96 25.25
CA PRO A 310 -21.44 -1.21 23.85
C PRO A 310 -20.82 -0.14 22.95
N SER A 311 -19.93 -0.53 22.03
CA SER A 311 -19.48 0.35 20.95
C SER A 311 -20.67 0.63 20.02
N ALA A 312 -20.91 1.92 19.79
CA ALA A 312 -22.02 2.40 18.97
C ALA A 312 -21.68 2.17 17.49
N PHE A 313 -22.40 1.24 16.88
CA PHE A 313 -22.37 0.94 15.45
C PHE A 313 -22.74 2.15 14.59
N THR A 314 -21.96 2.40 13.54
CA THR A 314 -22.45 3.02 12.32
C THR A 314 -22.29 2.02 11.18
N GLU A 315 -23.42 1.46 10.73
CA GLU A 315 -23.56 0.78 9.45
C GLU A 315 -23.23 1.76 8.32
N THR A 316 -22.01 1.71 7.77
CA THR A 316 -21.69 2.31 6.47
C THR A 316 -20.30 1.87 6.03
N THR A 317 -20.16 1.49 4.74
CA THR A 317 -19.02 1.58 3.79
C THR A 317 -17.54 1.57 4.17
N GLU A 318 -17.18 1.73 5.42
CA GLU A 318 -15.84 2.16 5.78
C GLU A 318 -14.85 1.00 5.64
N GLY A 319 -15.31 -0.25 5.61
CA GLY A 319 -14.41 -1.41 5.69
C GLY A 319 -13.68 -1.42 7.03
N PRO A 320 -12.87 -2.45 7.28
CA PRO A 320 -12.28 -2.63 8.60
C PRO A 320 -11.42 -1.43 9.05
N ILE A 321 -11.58 -1.00 10.30
CA ILE A 321 -10.83 0.02 11.03
C ILE A 321 -10.23 -0.63 12.27
N PHE A 322 -8.97 -0.37 12.56
CA PHE A 322 -8.44 -0.67 13.89
C PHE A 322 -8.81 0.46 14.86
N GLU A 323 -9.57 0.12 15.91
CA GLU A 323 -9.96 1.10 16.93
C GLU A 323 -8.73 1.66 17.66
N THR A 324 -8.66 2.98 17.79
CA THR A 324 -7.74 3.62 18.72
C THR A 324 -8.46 3.73 20.06
N GLY A 325 -8.20 2.80 20.99
CA GLY A 325 -8.79 2.86 22.33
C GLY A 325 -8.58 4.21 23.04
N PRO A 326 -9.34 4.53 24.11
CA PRO A 326 -9.18 5.79 24.83
C PRO A 326 -7.77 5.90 25.42
N MET A 327 -7.08 6.98 25.04
CA MET A 327 -5.71 7.29 25.44
C MET A 327 -5.55 7.27 26.97
N PRO A 328 -4.54 6.57 27.53
CA PRO A 328 -4.20 6.72 28.94
C PRO A 328 -3.74 8.17 29.20
N THR A 329 -4.47 8.89 30.06
CA THR A 329 -4.06 10.22 30.51
C THR A 329 -2.78 10.09 31.30
N VAL A 330 -1.67 10.58 30.75
CA VAL A 330 -0.40 10.69 31.49
C VAL A 330 -0.62 11.73 32.60
N GLY A 331 -0.78 11.24 33.84
CA GLY A 331 -0.83 12.06 35.04
C GLY A 331 0.50 12.77 35.23
N GLY A 332 0.53 14.08 34.94
CA GLY A 332 1.69 14.92 35.25
C GLY A 332 1.89 15.04 36.77
N PRO A 333 3.13 14.98 37.28
CA PRO A 333 3.37 15.20 38.70
C PRO A 333 3.13 16.68 39.02
N GLY A 334 2.23 16.93 39.95
CA GLY A 334 1.96 18.25 40.51
C GLY A 334 3.20 18.81 41.20
N GLY A 335 3.65 19.98 40.74
CA GLY A 335 4.72 20.76 41.34
C GLY A 335 4.38 22.24 41.27
N THR A 336 4.11 22.83 42.42
CA THR A 336 3.72 24.22 42.67
C THR A 336 4.75 25.25 42.22
N ALA A 337 4.30 26.31 41.55
CA ALA A 337 5.08 27.53 41.29
C ALA A 337 5.10 28.47 42.51
N PRO A 338 6.15 29.30 42.64
CA PRO A 338 5.95 30.76 42.68
C PRO A 338 7.00 31.44 41.77
N GLY A 339 6.86 32.63 41.18
CA GLY A 339 5.98 33.78 41.30
C GLY A 339 6.82 35.03 40.96
N GLY A 340 6.30 35.97 40.15
CA GLY A 340 6.78 37.36 40.10
C GLY A 340 7.55 37.82 38.83
N ALA A 341 6.98 38.82 38.15
CA ALA A 341 7.37 39.50 36.90
C ALA A 341 8.32 40.72 37.16
N PRO A 342 8.52 41.75 36.28
CA PRO A 342 8.16 41.98 34.87
C PRO A 342 9.26 42.65 33.98
N ALA A 343 8.84 43.06 32.78
CA ALA A 343 9.54 43.63 31.62
C ALA A 343 10.41 44.91 31.80
N GLY A 344 11.36 45.09 30.87
CA GLY A 344 12.06 46.34 30.58
C GLY A 344 12.68 46.32 29.17
N ALA A 345 12.38 47.35 28.37
CA ALA A 345 12.76 47.50 26.97
C ALA A 345 14.00 48.40 26.77
N VAL A 346 14.39 48.55 25.49
CA VAL A 346 15.21 49.58 24.80
C VAL A 346 16.70 49.24 24.48
N PRO A 347 17.34 49.88 23.47
CA PRO A 347 17.65 49.28 22.15
C PRO A 347 19.16 49.43 21.79
N PHE A 348 19.63 49.02 20.61
CA PHE A 348 20.62 49.75 19.78
C PHE A 348 20.93 49.04 18.44
N ASP A 349 21.55 49.81 17.55
CA ASP A 349 21.28 49.92 16.11
C ASP A 349 22.34 49.27 15.18
N ALA A 350 21.95 49.23 13.90
CA ALA A 350 22.53 48.82 12.63
C ALA A 350 24.05 48.62 12.40
N GLY A 351 24.34 47.66 11.51
CA GLY A 351 25.57 47.57 10.70
C GLY A 351 25.40 46.62 9.52
N LEU A 352 25.08 47.16 8.34
CA LEU A 352 24.97 46.47 7.04
C LEU A 352 26.33 46.02 6.49
N ALA A 353 26.41 44.80 5.97
CA ALA A 353 27.29 44.42 4.86
C ALA A 353 26.69 43.23 4.09
N GLY A 354 26.54 43.40 2.77
CA GLY A 354 26.01 42.43 1.82
C GLY A 354 27.04 41.37 1.37
N PRO A 355 26.69 40.53 0.36
CA PRO A 355 26.92 39.09 0.41
C PRO A 355 28.15 38.59 -0.33
N THR A 356 28.74 37.50 0.14
CA THR A 356 29.66 36.62 -0.60
C THR A 356 29.05 35.22 -0.76
N PRO A 357 29.28 34.54 -1.89
CA PRO A 357 28.59 33.30 -2.23
C PRO A 357 29.12 32.12 -1.40
N ALA A 358 28.21 31.40 -0.75
CA ALA A 358 28.54 30.19 0.02
C ALA A 358 28.68 28.97 -0.90
N ALA A 359 29.79 28.28 -0.73
CA ALA A 359 30.15 27.03 -1.39
C ALA A 359 29.31 25.83 -0.91
N SER A 360 29.26 24.79 -1.74
CA SER A 360 28.53 23.53 -1.57
C SER A 360 28.81 22.84 -0.21
N PRO A 361 27.78 22.32 0.48
CA PRO A 361 27.90 21.71 1.82
C PRO A 361 28.41 20.25 1.83
N PHE A 362 29.04 19.75 0.76
CA PHE A 362 29.47 18.33 0.64
C PHE A 362 30.99 18.09 0.75
N ALA A 363 31.76 18.98 1.39
CA ALA A 363 33.18 18.73 1.66
C ALA A 363 33.38 18.09 3.05
N SER A 364 33.74 16.81 3.08
CA SER A 364 34.12 16.09 4.32
C SER A 364 35.57 16.41 4.73
N PRO A 365 35.86 16.66 6.03
CA PRO A 365 37.18 17.08 6.50
C PRO A 365 38.16 15.94 6.86
N PHE A 366 38.04 14.74 6.27
CA PHE A 366 38.86 13.56 6.64
C PHE A 366 39.71 12.96 5.51
N ASP A 367 40.19 13.77 4.57
CA ASP A 367 41.10 13.29 3.53
C ASP A 367 42.50 13.92 3.64
N THR A 368 43.23 13.57 4.70
CA THR A 368 44.69 13.71 4.77
C THR A 368 45.30 12.62 5.66
N GLY A 369 45.58 11.46 5.08
CA GLY A 369 46.37 10.40 5.71
C GLY A 369 47.13 9.60 4.65
N PRO A 370 48.39 9.19 4.89
CA PRO A 370 49.17 8.47 3.88
C PRO A 370 48.65 7.04 3.69
N ALA A 371 48.69 6.57 2.44
CA ALA A 371 48.23 5.25 2.00
C ALA A 371 48.97 4.09 2.70
N PRO A 372 48.28 3.01 3.12
CA PRO A 372 48.94 1.81 3.62
C PRO A 372 49.41 0.90 2.48
N GLU A 373 50.56 0.28 2.72
CA GLU A 373 51.28 -0.63 1.83
C GLU A 373 50.51 -1.92 1.50
N ALA A 374 50.81 -2.47 0.33
CA ALA A 374 50.14 -3.61 -0.30
C ALA A 374 50.32 -4.93 0.47
N LEU A 375 49.20 -5.54 0.89
CA LEU A 375 49.12 -6.94 1.27
C LEU A 375 48.84 -7.80 0.03
N THR A 376 49.85 -8.55 -0.41
CA THR A 376 49.77 -9.51 -1.51
C THR A 376 49.13 -10.82 -1.05
N GLY A 377 48.01 -11.21 -1.66
CA GLY A 377 47.49 -12.59 -1.59
C GLY A 377 45.98 -12.70 -1.31
N ALA A 378 45.15 -12.46 -2.33
CA ALA A 378 43.74 -12.85 -2.35
C ALA A 378 43.43 -13.56 -3.69
N PRO A 379 42.58 -14.61 -3.70
CA PRO A 379 42.30 -15.41 -4.90
C PRO A 379 41.58 -14.58 -5.98
N ALA A 380 41.78 -14.98 -7.23
CA ALA A 380 41.35 -14.26 -8.43
C ALA A 380 39.83 -13.93 -8.42
N ALA A 381 39.52 -12.64 -8.53
CA ALA A 381 38.18 -12.15 -8.77
C ALA A 381 37.64 -12.65 -10.13
N PRO A 382 36.32 -12.89 -10.27
CA PRO A 382 35.73 -13.24 -11.56
C PRO A 382 35.99 -12.13 -12.59
N ALA A 383 36.10 -12.52 -13.86
CA ALA A 383 36.57 -11.70 -14.96
C ALA A 383 35.93 -10.30 -14.97
N ARG A 384 36.75 -9.26 -14.77
CA ARG A 384 36.36 -7.87 -15.01
C ARG A 384 36.01 -7.72 -16.48
N PHE A 385 34.79 -7.29 -16.75
CA PHE A 385 34.40 -6.83 -18.09
C PHE A 385 35.37 -5.72 -18.58
N PRO A 386 35.70 -5.67 -19.88
CA PRO A 386 36.63 -4.69 -20.42
C PRO A 386 36.10 -3.26 -20.23
N ALA A 387 37.00 -2.32 -19.92
CA ALA A 387 36.65 -0.91 -19.75
C ALA A 387 36.22 -0.26 -21.07
N PRO A 388 35.16 0.58 -21.08
CA PRO A 388 34.64 1.18 -22.30
C PRO A 388 35.48 2.36 -22.79
N THR A 389 35.55 2.54 -24.12
CA THR A 389 36.10 3.71 -24.79
C THR A 389 35.10 4.89 -24.75
N ALA A 390 35.64 6.11 -24.64
CA ALA A 390 34.90 7.34 -24.36
C ALA A 390 33.78 7.62 -25.38
N GLY A 391 32.53 7.49 -24.94
CA GLY A 391 31.31 7.65 -25.73
C GLY A 391 30.26 6.57 -25.46
N GLY A 392 30.69 5.33 -25.19
CA GLY A 392 29.81 4.17 -24.95
C GLY A 392 29.61 3.78 -23.47
N GLY A 393 30.16 4.55 -22.52
CA GLY A 393 30.15 4.19 -21.10
C GLY A 393 28.75 4.18 -20.47
N ASP A 394 27.91 5.16 -20.81
CA ASP A 394 26.55 5.25 -20.26
C ASP A 394 25.61 4.22 -20.88
N GLU A 395 25.73 3.97 -22.19
CA GLU A 395 24.96 2.94 -22.88
C GLU A 395 25.33 1.55 -22.35
N TYR A 396 26.64 1.26 -22.24
CA TYR A 396 27.13 0.03 -21.63
C TYR A 396 26.60 -0.14 -20.19
N ARG A 397 26.64 0.92 -19.39
CA ARG A 397 26.13 0.88 -18.02
C ARG A 397 24.61 0.66 -17.97
N ARG A 398 23.83 1.26 -18.88
CA ARG A 398 22.39 0.96 -19.01
C ARG A 398 22.13 -0.50 -19.34
N THR A 399 22.92 -1.09 -20.25
CA THR A 399 22.84 -2.52 -20.56
C THR A 399 23.13 -3.38 -19.33
N GLN A 400 24.21 -3.10 -18.59
CA GLN A 400 24.52 -3.84 -17.37
C GLN A 400 23.42 -3.74 -16.30
N ILE A 401 22.81 -2.55 -16.15
CA ILE A 401 21.68 -2.35 -15.25
C ILE A 401 20.47 -3.15 -15.72
N ALA A 402 20.14 -3.13 -17.01
CA ALA A 402 19.05 -3.91 -17.58
C ALA A 402 19.26 -5.42 -17.36
N ASP A 403 20.46 -5.93 -17.64
CA ASP A 403 20.83 -7.33 -17.42
C ASP A 403 20.72 -7.74 -15.94
N ALA A 404 21.00 -6.82 -15.02
CA ALA A 404 20.86 -7.05 -13.58
C ALA A 404 19.40 -7.12 -13.13
N ILE A 405 18.52 -6.26 -13.65
CA ILE A 405 17.12 -6.18 -13.18
C ILE A 405 16.19 -7.19 -13.87
N LEU A 406 16.49 -7.61 -15.10
CA LEU A 406 15.61 -8.48 -15.89
C LEU A 406 15.28 -9.83 -15.22
N PRO A 407 16.23 -10.55 -14.59
CA PRO A 407 15.91 -11.78 -13.85
C PRO A 407 14.91 -11.55 -12.72
N VAL A 408 15.08 -10.47 -11.95
CA VAL A 408 14.17 -10.09 -10.85
C VAL A 408 12.77 -9.75 -11.38
N LEU A 409 12.70 -9.05 -12.52
CA LEU A 409 11.43 -8.78 -13.19
C LEU A 409 10.77 -10.06 -13.74
N GLY A 410 11.55 -11.07 -14.13
CA GLY A 410 11.07 -12.39 -14.50
C GLY A 410 10.44 -13.15 -13.33
N GLU A 411 11.08 -13.11 -12.15
CA GLU A 411 10.50 -13.66 -10.91
C GLU A 411 9.19 -12.94 -10.55
N LEU A 412 9.17 -11.61 -10.66
CA LEU A 412 7.95 -10.81 -10.46
C LEU A 412 6.83 -11.28 -11.40
N VAL A 413 7.10 -11.40 -12.70
CA VAL A 413 6.13 -11.90 -13.70
C VAL A 413 5.60 -13.27 -13.31
N THR A 414 6.47 -14.19 -12.89
CA THR A 414 6.10 -15.55 -12.47
C THR A 414 5.12 -15.52 -11.30
N GLU A 415 5.40 -14.70 -10.28
CA GLU A 415 4.53 -14.58 -9.11
C GLU A 415 3.21 -13.83 -9.40
N LEU A 416 3.24 -12.84 -10.30
CA LEU A 416 2.04 -12.18 -10.79
C LEU A 416 1.14 -13.16 -11.54
N ARG A 417 1.67 -13.92 -12.51
CA ARG A 417 0.92 -14.96 -13.25
C ARG A 417 0.27 -15.96 -12.30
N ARG A 418 1.04 -16.51 -11.35
CA ARG A 418 0.53 -17.44 -10.33
C ARG A 418 -0.67 -16.85 -9.56
N SER A 419 -0.62 -15.57 -9.22
CA SER A 419 -1.69 -14.89 -8.49
C SER A 419 -2.95 -14.69 -9.36
N LEU A 420 -2.77 -14.28 -10.61
CA LEU A 420 -3.86 -14.10 -11.57
C LEU A 420 -4.53 -15.45 -11.92
N ASP A 421 -3.73 -16.51 -12.10
CA ASP A 421 -4.22 -17.86 -12.37
C ASP A 421 -4.99 -18.45 -11.18
N PHE A 422 -4.48 -18.26 -9.96
CA PHE A 422 -5.18 -18.67 -8.74
C PHE A 422 -6.57 -18.01 -8.65
N PHE A 423 -6.63 -16.70 -8.91
CA PHE A 423 -7.90 -15.98 -8.96
C PHE A 423 -8.82 -16.53 -10.05
N ARG A 424 -8.33 -16.69 -11.29
CA ARG A 424 -9.11 -17.22 -12.42
C ARG A 424 -9.72 -18.59 -12.09
N ASN A 425 -8.94 -19.47 -11.45
CA ASN A 425 -9.39 -20.82 -11.09
C ASN A 425 -10.48 -20.80 -10.00
N ARG A 426 -10.42 -19.86 -9.03
CA ARG A 426 -11.49 -19.65 -8.04
C ARG A 426 -12.72 -18.97 -8.65
N ALA A 427 -12.51 -18.18 -9.69
CA ALA A 427 -13.50 -17.32 -10.34
C ALA A 427 -14.38 -17.99 -11.42
N ASN A 428 -14.48 -19.33 -11.45
CA ASN A 428 -15.15 -20.06 -12.53
C ASN A 428 -14.63 -19.71 -13.95
N GLY A 429 -13.34 -19.36 -14.07
CA GLY A 429 -12.71 -19.01 -15.34
C GLY A 429 -12.73 -17.53 -15.71
N ASP A 430 -13.44 -16.68 -14.98
CA ASP A 430 -13.44 -15.23 -15.23
C ASP A 430 -12.12 -14.59 -14.74
N GLY A 431 -11.34 -14.06 -15.68
CA GLY A 431 -10.00 -13.54 -15.44
C GLY A 431 -9.96 -12.04 -15.11
N VAL A 432 -8.74 -11.55 -14.90
CA VAL A 432 -8.47 -10.10 -14.81
C VAL A 432 -8.47 -9.50 -16.21
N HIS A 433 -9.24 -8.43 -16.39
CA HIS A 433 -9.43 -7.74 -17.67
C HIS A 433 -8.41 -6.63 -17.87
N GLN A 434 -7.94 -6.04 -16.77
CA GLN A 434 -6.95 -4.96 -16.78
C GLN A 434 -6.14 -5.00 -15.49
N VAL A 435 -4.86 -4.67 -15.62
CA VAL A 435 -3.93 -4.44 -14.52
C VAL A 435 -3.59 -2.96 -14.45
N LEU A 436 -3.74 -2.39 -13.27
CA LEU A 436 -3.28 -1.06 -12.90
C LEU A 436 -2.04 -1.25 -12.03
N ILE A 437 -0.90 -0.70 -12.44
CA ILE A 437 0.31 -0.69 -11.62
C ILE A 437 0.51 0.67 -10.96
N CYS A 438 0.91 0.67 -9.70
CA CYS A 438 1.25 1.87 -8.94
C CYS A 438 2.46 1.62 -8.03
N GLY A 439 2.82 2.60 -7.20
CA GLY A 439 4.00 2.54 -6.34
C GLY A 439 5.26 3.08 -7.01
N GLY A 440 6.35 3.16 -6.25
CA GLY A 440 7.59 3.78 -6.71
C GLY A 440 8.23 3.02 -7.87
N THR A 441 8.14 1.69 -7.85
CA THR A 441 8.74 0.84 -8.89
C THR A 441 7.92 0.85 -10.18
N ALA A 442 6.63 1.17 -10.15
CA ALA A 442 5.81 1.36 -11.37
C ALA A 442 6.33 2.48 -12.28
N LYS A 443 7.15 3.40 -11.74
CA LYS A 443 7.79 4.47 -12.51
C LYS A 443 8.97 4.00 -13.37
N LEU A 444 9.42 2.76 -13.22
CA LEU A 444 10.51 2.21 -14.04
C LEU A 444 10.12 2.23 -15.53
N PRO A 445 10.85 2.97 -16.39
CA PRO A 445 10.53 3.05 -17.81
C PRO A 445 10.45 1.67 -18.48
N GLY A 446 9.43 1.44 -19.29
CA GLY A 446 9.21 0.17 -20.00
C GLY A 446 8.56 -0.95 -19.17
N LEU A 447 8.42 -0.78 -17.84
CA LEU A 447 7.87 -1.83 -16.97
C LEU A 447 6.43 -2.20 -17.32
N ALA A 448 5.54 -1.22 -17.55
CA ALA A 448 4.16 -1.49 -17.94
C ALA A 448 4.09 -2.32 -19.24
N SER A 449 4.85 -1.93 -20.26
CA SER A 449 4.93 -2.65 -21.54
C SER A 449 5.52 -4.06 -21.39
N PHE A 450 6.51 -4.22 -20.52
CA PHE A 450 7.08 -5.52 -20.18
C PHE A 450 6.05 -6.43 -19.48
N LEU A 451 5.36 -5.92 -18.45
CA LEU A 451 4.32 -6.68 -17.76
C LEU A 451 3.16 -7.01 -18.71
N GLN A 452 2.71 -6.09 -19.56
CA GLN A 452 1.64 -6.35 -20.52
C GLN A 452 1.97 -7.50 -21.47
N ARG A 453 3.19 -7.48 -22.05
CA ARG A 453 3.65 -8.54 -22.95
C ARG A 453 3.71 -9.91 -22.27
N ASN A 454 4.17 -9.96 -21.03
CA ASN A 454 4.37 -11.21 -20.32
C ASN A 454 3.10 -11.71 -19.60
N LEU A 455 2.19 -10.83 -19.19
CA LEU A 455 0.94 -11.23 -18.53
C LEU A 455 -0.21 -11.47 -19.52
N GLY A 456 -0.11 -10.96 -20.76
CA GLY A 456 -1.15 -11.13 -21.78
C GLY A 456 -2.44 -10.35 -21.50
N VAL A 457 -2.40 -9.39 -20.57
CA VAL A 457 -3.52 -8.52 -20.19
C VAL A 457 -3.09 -7.06 -20.26
N PRO A 458 -3.98 -6.11 -20.59
CA PRO A 458 -3.66 -4.68 -20.59
C PRO A 458 -3.07 -4.22 -19.26
N VAL A 459 -1.95 -3.50 -19.30
CA VAL A 459 -1.30 -2.92 -18.11
C VAL A 459 -1.15 -1.42 -18.27
N ALA A 460 -1.61 -0.65 -17.30
CA ALA A 460 -1.47 0.80 -17.26
C ALA A 460 -0.87 1.27 -15.94
N VAL A 461 -0.02 2.30 -15.98
CA VAL A 461 0.43 3.01 -14.77
C VAL A 461 -0.73 3.88 -14.29
N ALA A 462 -1.18 3.65 -13.07
CA ALA A 462 -2.30 4.36 -12.47
C ALA A 462 -1.82 5.50 -11.58
N SER A 463 -2.56 6.61 -11.57
CA SER A 463 -2.26 7.78 -10.73
C SER A 463 -3.37 7.99 -9.70
N GLY A 464 -2.99 8.11 -8.42
CA GLY A 464 -3.93 8.44 -7.35
C GLY A 464 -4.54 9.84 -7.49
N LEU A 465 -3.98 10.68 -8.36
CA LEU A 465 -4.38 12.07 -8.56
C LEU A 465 -5.27 12.28 -9.80
N GLU A 466 -5.58 11.22 -10.55
CA GLU A 466 -6.32 11.31 -11.82
C GLU A 466 -7.79 11.70 -11.64
N HIS A 467 -8.41 11.29 -10.53
CA HIS A 467 -9.85 11.43 -10.29
C HIS A 467 -10.21 12.48 -9.22
N VAL A 468 -9.26 13.37 -8.91
CA VAL A 468 -9.41 14.44 -7.92
C VAL A 468 -9.00 15.78 -8.52
N GLY A 469 -9.61 16.87 -8.05
CA GLY A 469 -9.06 18.20 -8.33
C GLY A 469 -7.72 18.38 -7.61
N VAL A 470 -6.76 19.07 -8.21
CA VAL A 470 -5.48 19.38 -7.54
C VAL A 470 -5.30 20.90 -7.47
N THR A 471 -5.30 21.43 -6.25
CA THR A 471 -5.01 22.84 -5.95
C THR A 471 -3.82 23.01 -5.01
N ALA A 472 -3.15 21.90 -4.68
CA ALA A 472 -1.85 21.92 -4.01
C ALA A 472 -0.88 22.84 -4.76
N ARG A 473 -0.09 23.61 -4.00
CA ARG A 473 0.93 24.52 -4.54
C ARG A 473 2.13 23.72 -5.05
N CYS A 474 1.99 23.17 -6.25
CA CYS A 474 3.01 22.38 -6.92
C CYS A 474 2.90 22.54 -8.44
N GLU A 475 4.00 22.28 -9.14
CA GLU A 475 4.02 22.33 -10.60
C GLU A 475 3.26 21.14 -11.21
N PRO A 476 2.58 21.31 -12.35
CA PRO A 476 1.87 20.20 -13.00
C PRO A 476 2.76 19.00 -13.33
N ALA A 477 4.03 19.24 -13.69
CA ALA A 477 5.00 18.17 -13.95
C ALA A 477 5.28 17.33 -12.69
N TYR A 478 5.34 17.97 -11.52
CA TYR A 478 5.50 17.27 -10.25
C TYR A 478 4.30 16.40 -9.93
N VAL A 479 3.07 16.88 -10.16
CA VAL A 479 1.83 16.10 -9.98
C VAL A 479 1.84 14.84 -10.83
N GLN A 480 2.26 14.94 -12.09
CA GLN A 480 2.38 13.78 -12.99
C GLN A 480 3.45 12.79 -12.51
N ASP A 481 4.60 13.29 -12.06
CA ASP A 481 5.72 12.46 -11.59
C ASP A 481 5.39 11.68 -10.30
N VAL A 482 4.66 12.31 -9.37
CA VAL A 482 4.30 11.68 -8.09
C VAL A 482 2.98 10.92 -8.15
N GLY A 483 2.12 11.17 -9.13
CA GLY A 483 0.81 10.52 -9.25
C GLY A 483 0.81 9.00 -8.96
N PRO A 484 1.75 8.20 -9.51
CA PRO A 484 1.82 6.76 -9.26
C PRO A 484 2.14 6.34 -7.83
N ILE A 485 2.75 7.19 -7.00
CA ILE A 485 3.08 6.87 -5.60
C ILE A 485 2.03 7.36 -4.59
N PHE A 486 1.00 8.08 -5.06
CA PHE A 486 -0.06 8.65 -4.21
C PHE A 486 -1.36 7.85 -4.05
N PRO A 487 -1.65 6.70 -4.71
CA PRO A 487 -2.94 6.02 -4.57
C PRO A 487 -3.40 5.75 -3.13
N VAL A 488 -2.52 5.22 -2.28
CA VAL A 488 -2.84 4.93 -0.87
C VAL A 488 -3.14 6.23 -0.13
N SER A 489 -2.21 7.19 -0.08
CA SER A 489 -2.40 8.45 0.64
C SER A 489 -3.62 9.27 0.19
N VAL A 490 -3.95 9.30 -1.12
CA VAL A 490 -5.17 9.94 -1.62
C VAL A 490 -6.40 9.17 -1.15
N GLY A 491 -6.37 7.85 -1.25
CA GLY A 491 -7.44 6.97 -0.77
C GLY A 491 -7.78 7.16 0.70
N LEU A 492 -6.73 7.30 1.54
CA LEU A 492 -6.86 7.63 2.96
C LEU A 492 -7.46 9.04 3.16
N ALA A 493 -6.98 10.01 2.38
CA ALA A 493 -7.45 11.40 2.48
C ALA A 493 -8.91 11.58 2.05
N VAL A 494 -9.45 10.72 1.19
CA VAL A 494 -10.86 10.79 0.75
C VAL A 494 -11.79 9.86 1.53
N ARG A 495 -11.25 9.04 2.45
CA ARG A 495 -12.00 7.98 3.15
C ARG A 495 -13.32 8.48 3.73
N GLU A 496 -13.26 9.50 4.59
CA GLU A 496 -14.47 9.98 5.29
C GLU A 496 -15.38 10.86 4.42
N MET A 497 -15.01 11.08 3.15
CA MET A 497 -15.89 11.75 2.19
C MET A 497 -16.85 10.78 1.51
N LEU A 498 -16.58 9.47 1.56
CA LEU A 498 -17.32 8.46 0.82
C LEU A 498 -18.43 7.86 1.68
N ILE A 499 -19.67 7.91 1.19
CA ILE A 499 -20.80 7.17 1.75
C ILE A 499 -21.34 6.23 0.67
N GLU A 500 -21.60 4.97 1.03
CA GLU A 500 -22.46 4.11 0.23
C GLU A 500 -23.86 4.72 0.12
N ALA A 501 -24.38 4.83 -1.10
CA ALA A 501 -25.81 5.08 -1.26
C ALA A 501 -26.57 3.91 -0.62
N PRO A 502 -27.61 4.17 0.22
CA PRO A 502 -28.43 3.10 0.75
C PRO A 502 -28.98 2.27 -0.41
N ALA A 503 -29.03 0.94 -0.25
CA ALA A 503 -29.55 0.02 -1.24
C ALA A 503 -30.89 0.55 -1.80
N PRO A 504 -31.11 0.54 -3.13
CA PRO A 504 -32.34 1.05 -3.69
C PRO A 504 -33.51 0.30 -3.05
N ARG A 505 -34.38 1.03 -2.33
CA ARG A 505 -35.61 0.44 -1.78
C ARG A 505 -36.33 -0.25 -2.94
N ALA A 506 -36.49 -1.56 -2.85
CA ALA A 506 -37.28 -2.32 -3.81
C ALA A 506 -38.62 -1.58 -3.97
N ARG A 507 -38.91 -1.10 -5.19
CA ARG A 507 -40.22 -0.54 -5.49
C ARG A 507 -41.22 -1.68 -5.31
N ARG A 508 -42.00 -1.60 -4.22
CA ARG A 508 -43.13 -2.48 -3.97
C ARG A 508 -44.18 -2.36 -5.06
#